data_AF-A0A1R2BPB2-F1
#
_entry.id   AF-A0A1R2BPB2-F1
#
_cell.length_a   1.000
_cell.length_b   1.000
_cell.length_c   1.000
_cell.angle_alpha   90.00
_cell.angle_beta   90.00
_cell.angle_gamma   90.00
#
_symmetry.space_group_name_H-M   'P 1'
#
loop_
_entity.id
_entity.type
_entity.pdbx_description
1 polymer ?
#
loop_
_entity_poly.entity_id
_entity_poly.type
_entity_poly.pdbx_seq_one_letter_code
_entity_poly.pdbx_strand_id
1 'polypeptide(L)'
;MSCEKRKPKLWKVDEDKILKELVKQYGPKHWTAISQELNIQLKVMRTPKQCRDRWFNNLCEEKKEAPFSRDEINKILDLQIQYGNQWSKIAKFLPGRTENHVKNFMYATIRRNVRKFNRGKLDSEKIVFKSFSILSNLEIREILTAEKSVKNSTFLNTFLSRDAIEYLKNANFRSEENNNMLSFDHELEYDNILSTEISDDLINDANYKTYPENFDDDIFAVASEYSEGFPEYTPMIDFEFH
;
A
#
# COMPACT_ATOMS: atom_id res chain seq x y z
N MET A 1 10.11 -3.86 -28.32
CA MET A 1 10.81 -3.79 -27.02
C MET A 1 9.76 -3.75 -25.91
N SER A 2 9.48 -4.89 -25.28
CA SER A 2 8.55 -4.96 -24.15
C SER A 2 9.25 -4.41 -22.91
N CYS A 3 8.68 -3.38 -22.29
CA CYS A 3 9.16 -2.89 -20.99
C CYS A 3 8.56 -3.80 -19.92
N GLU A 4 9.25 -4.89 -19.59
CA GLU A 4 8.89 -5.72 -18.43
C GLU A 4 8.94 -4.85 -17.17
N LYS A 5 7.78 -4.74 -16.51
CA LYS A 5 7.66 -4.04 -15.23
C LYS A 5 8.52 -4.77 -14.19
N ARG A 6 9.69 -4.21 -13.86
CA ARG A 6 10.59 -4.77 -12.85
C ARG A 6 9.94 -4.72 -11.47
N LYS A 7 9.88 -5.88 -10.79
CA LYS A 7 9.36 -5.98 -9.42
C LYS A 7 10.13 -5.04 -8.47
N PRO A 8 9.44 -4.33 -7.55
CA PRO A 8 10.08 -3.42 -6.61
C PRO A 8 11.01 -4.18 -5.66
N LYS A 9 12.32 -3.92 -5.74
CA LYS A 9 13.33 -4.57 -4.90
C LYS A 9 13.32 -3.96 -3.49
N LEU A 10 13.02 -4.76 -2.48
CA LEU A 10 13.04 -4.37 -1.06
C LEU A 10 14.45 -3.90 -0.64
N TRP A 11 14.55 -2.88 0.21
CA TRP A 11 15.83 -2.39 0.75
C TRP A 11 16.34 -3.32 1.85
N LYS A 12 17.60 -3.74 1.76
CA LYS A 12 18.25 -4.57 2.77
C LYS A 12 18.89 -3.70 3.86
N VAL A 13 19.05 -4.28 5.05
CA VAL A 13 19.71 -3.60 6.18
C VAL A 13 21.13 -3.15 5.82
N ASP A 14 21.88 -3.97 5.09
CA ASP A 14 23.24 -3.61 4.66
C ASP A 14 23.23 -2.47 3.62
N GLU A 15 22.25 -2.45 2.72
CA GLU A 15 22.06 -1.32 1.79
C GLU A 15 21.76 -0.02 2.55
N ASP A 16 20.95 -0.08 3.61
CA ASP A 16 20.65 1.10 4.44
C ASP A 16 21.88 1.60 5.21
N LYS A 17 22.70 0.68 5.75
CA LYS A 17 23.95 1.05 6.46
C LYS A 17 24.91 1.79 5.53
N ILE A 18 25.21 1.20 4.37
CA ILE A 18 26.13 1.82 3.39
C ILE A 18 25.53 3.12 2.86
N LEU A 19 24.22 3.17 2.59
CA LEU A 19 23.58 4.41 2.15
C LEU A 19 23.71 5.53 3.21
N LYS A 20 23.60 5.21 4.51
CA LYS A 20 23.83 6.18 5.58
C LYS A 20 25.27 6.70 5.60
N GLU A 21 26.24 5.81 5.47
CA GLU A 21 27.66 6.17 5.44
C GLU A 21 28.01 7.06 4.24
N LEU A 22 27.53 6.68 3.05
CA LEU A 22 27.74 7.46 1.83
C LEU A 22 27.07 8.83 1.90
N VAL A 23 25.86 8.93 2.48
CA VAL A 23 25.23 10.25 2.67
C VAL A 23 26.01 11.09 3.69
N LYS A 24 26.58 10.49 4.73
CA LYS A 24 27.46 11.19 5.68
C LYS A 24 28.74 11.71 5.02
N GLN A 25 29.29 10.96 4.07
CA GLN A 25 30.52 11.31 3.35
C GLN A 25 30.29 12.37 2.26
N TYR A 26 29.30 12.17 1.39
CA TYR A 26 29.06 13.02 0.21
C TYR A 26 28.01 14.11 0.45
N GLY A 27 27.18 13.98 1.50
CA GLY A 27 26.04 14.86 1.77
C GLY A 27 24.79 14.55 0.93
N PRO A 28 23.58 14.97 1.37
CA PRO A 28 22.28 14.59 0.78
C PRO A 28 21.92 15.34 -0.51
N LYS A 29 22.92 15.68 -1.33
CA LYS A 29 22.76 16.37 -2.63
C LYS A 29 23.38 15.58 -3.80
N HIS A 30 24.33 14.69 -3.53
CA HIS A 30 25.12 14.00 -4.56
C HIS A 30 24.63 12.57 -4.84
N TRP A 31 23.32 12.42 -5.12
CA TRP A 31 22.67 11.12 -5.26
C TRP A 31 23.23 10.25 -6.39
N THR A 32 23.73 10.86 -7.46
CA THR A 32 24.37 10.13 -8.57
C THR A 32 25.62 9.39 -8.10
N ALA A 33 26.55 10.10 -7.46
CA ALA A 33 27.77 9.53 -6.91
C ALA A 33 27.45 8.48 -5.82
N ILE A 34 26.52 8.80 -4.91
CA ILE A 34 26.09 7.88 -3.86
C ILE A 34 25.55 6.57 -4.45
N SER A 35 24.71 6.64 -5.49
CA SER A 35 24.15 5.44 -6.10
C SER A 35 25.19 4.59 -6.84
N GLN A 36 26.18 5.23 -7.49
CA GLN A 36 27.26 4.52 -8.17
C GLN A 36 28.12 3.76 -7.16
N GLU A 37 28.52 4.43 -6.09
CA GLU A 37 29.34 3.83 -5.04
C GLU A 37 28.60 2.70 -4.32
N LEU A 38 27.32 2.91 -3.96
CA LEU A 38 26.48 1.87 -3.35
C LEU A 38 26.38 0.62 -4.24
N ASN A 39 26.21 0.81 -5.55
CA ASN A 39 26.12 -0.28 -6.52
C ASN A 39 27.44 -1.04 -6.66
N ILE A 40 28.58 -0.33 -6.63
CA ILE A 40 29.92 -0.94 -6.68
C ILE A 40 30.17 -1.77 -5.41
N GLN A 41 29.91 -1.20 -4.23
CA GLN A 41 30.20 -1.84 -2.95
C GLN A 41 29.35 -3.09 -2.70
N LEU A 42 28.05 -3.03 -2.99
CA LEU A 42 27.11 -4.11 -2.66
C LEU A 42 26.73 -4.98 -3.87
N LYS A 43 27.25 -4.69 -5.07
CA LYS A 43 26.86 -5.35 -6.33
C LYS A 43 25.33 -5.36 -6.53
N VAL A 44 24.69 -4.25 -6.19
CA VAL A 44 23.25 -4.02 -6.36
C VAL A 44 23.00 -3.00 -7.46
N MET A 45 21.74 -2.93 -7.93
CA MET A 45 21.30 -1.93 -8.91
C MET A 45 20.27 -1.02 -8.26
N ARG A 46 20.73 0.11 -7.75
CA ARG A 46 19.91 1.19 -7.19
C ARG A 46 20.12 2.46 -8.02
N THR A 47 19.03 3.13 -8.35
CA THR A 47 19.10 4.43 -9.05
C THR A 47 19.33 5.58 -8.06
N PRO A 48 19.83 6.74 -8.53
CA PRO A 48 19.96 7.93 -7.69
C PRO A 48 18.64 8.32 -7.01
N LYS A 49 17.53 8.21 -7.75
CA LYS A 49 16.18 8.47 -7.25
C LYS A 49 15.82 7.52 -6.11
N GLN A 50 16.06 6.21 -6.27
CA GLN A 50 15.78 5.22 -5.23
C GLN A 50 16.57 5.51 -3.96
N CYS A 51 17.86 5.84 -4.08
CA CYS A 51 18.71 6.19 -2.93
C CYS A 51 18.20 7.44 -2.21
N ARG A 52 17.88 8.49 -2.98
CA ARG A 52 17.28 9.73 -2.47
C ARG A 52 15.98 9.46 -1.72
N ASP A 53 15.06 8.72 -2.35
CA ASP A 53 13.74 8.45 -1.79
C ASP A 53 13.86 7.57 -0.53
N ARG A 54 14.79 6.60 -0.50
CA ARG A 54 15.05 5.79 0.70
C ARG A 54 15.56 6.65 1.85
N TRP A 55 16.52 7.54 1.58
CA TRP A 55 17.05 8.48 2.56
C TRP A 55 15.96 9.41 3.11
N PHE A 56 15.27 10.13 2.23
CA PHE A 56 14.27 11.13 2.62
C PHE A 56 12.95 10.54 3.11
N ASN A 57 12.64 9.27 2.86
CA ASN A 57 11.44 8.64 3.45
C ASN A 57 11.75 7.84 4.71
N ASN A 58 12.90 7.16 4.81
CA ASN A 58 13.15 6.20 5.90
C ASN A 58 14.39 6.50 6.75
N LEU A 59 15.52 6.92 6.16
CA LEU A 59 16.80 6.91 6.90
C LEU A 59 17.21 8.22 7.57
N CYS A 60 16.75 9.37 7.09
CA CYS A 60 17.07 10.67 7.69
C CYS A 60 16.62 10.74 9.17
N GLU A 61 17.55 11.09 10.06
CA GLU A 61 17.40 11.09 11.53
C GLU A 61 16.38 12.10 12.06
N GLU A 62 16.04 13.13 11.28
CA GLU A 62 15.06 14.16 11.65
C GLU A 62 13.59 13.66 11.64
N LYS A 63 13.36 12.35 11.46
CA LYS A 63 12.02 11.79 11.34
C LYS A 63 11.54 11.09 12.59
N LYS A 64 10.24 11.20 12.81
CA LYS A 64 9.54 10.46 13.86
C LYS A 64 9.11 9.09 13.32
N GLU A 65 9.68 8.02 13.88
CA GLU A 65 9.22 6.64 13.69
C GLU A 65 8.00 6.29 14.56
N ALA A 66 7.63 7.16 15.50
CA ALA A 66 6.49 6.95 16.38
C ALA A 66 5.14 6.87 15.62
N PRO A 67 4.11 6.19 16.16
CA PRO A 67 2.75 6.28 15.64
C PRO A 67 2.26 7.73 15.55
N PHE A 68 1.31 8.01 14.66
CA PHE A 68 0.67 9.33 14.61
C PHE A 68 -0.11 9.58 15.90
N SER A 69 0.18 10.71 16.55
CA SER A 69 -0.57 11.19 17.71
C SER A 69 -1.97 11.68 17.29
N ARG A 70 -2.90 11.76 18.23
CA ARG A 70 -4.26 12.22 17.95
C ARG A 70 -4.30 13.61 17.31
N ASP A 71 -3.46 14.52 17.78
CA ASP A 71 -3.36 15.87 17.25
C ASP A 71 -2.82 15.89 15.81
N GLU A 72 -1.81 15.06 15.52
CA GLU A 72 -1.32 14.89 14.15
C GLU A 72 -2.41 14.31 13.24
N ILE A 73 -3.19 13.32 13.72
CA ILE A 73 -4.28 12.71 12.96
C ILE A 73 -5.35 13.75 12.63
N ASN A 74 -5.85 14.49 13.63
CA ASN A 74 -6.86 15.53 13.43
C ASN A 74 -6.37 16.55 12.41
N LYS A 75 -5.12 16.99 12.53
CA LYS A 75 -4.51 17.93 11.59
C LYS A 75 -4.43 17.37 10.17
N ILE A 76 -4.10 16.08 10.00
CA ILE A 76 -4.11 15.44 8.68
C ILE A 76 -5.51 15.46 8.07
N LEU A 77 -6.53 15.12 8.85
CA LEU A 77 -7.91 15.07 8.39
C LEU A 77 -8.41 16.46 7.97
N ASP A 78 -8.19 17.48 8.81
CA ASP A 78 -8.58 18.87 8.52
C ASP A 78 -7.87 19.42 7.28
N LEU A 79 -6.56 19.21 7.18
CA LEU A 79 -5.78 19.66 6.04
C LEU A 79 -6.13 18.91 4.75
N GLN A 80 -6.55 17.65 4.84
CA GLN A 80 -7.03 16.88 3.68
C GLN A 80 -8.38 17.43 3.19
N ILE A 81 -9.26 17.88 4.09
CA ILE A 81 -10.49 18.58 3.71
C ILE A 81 -10.14 19.90 3.00
N GLN A 82 -9.18 20.65 3.53
CA GLN A 82 -8.81 21.97 3.00
C GLN A 82 -8.04 21.93 1.67
N TYR A 83 -7.08 21.01 1.54
CA TYR A 83 -6.13 20.99 0.41
C TYR A 83 -6.28 19.76 -0.50
N GLY A 84 -7.16 18.82 -0.16
CA GLY A 84 -7.26 17.54 -0.87
C GLY A 84 -6.01 16.68 -0.70
N ASN A 85 -5.67 15.89 -1.72
CA ASN A 85 -4.58 14.92 -1.66
C ASN A 85 -3.18 15.52 -1.91
N GLN A 86 -2.98 16.77 -1.49
CA GLN A 86 -1.69 17.47 -1.61
C GLN A 86 -0.76 17.08 -0.46
N TRP A 87 -0.32 15.81 -0.43
CA TRP A 87 0.43 15.23 0.68
C TRP A 87 1.72 16.00 1.03
N SER A 88 2.42 16.50 0.01
CA SER A 88 3.62 17.34 0.19
C SER A 88 3.32 18.63 0.93
N LYS A 89 2.14 19.23 0.69
CA LYS A 89 1.69 20.45 1.37
C LYS A 89 1.27 20.14 2.80
N ILE A 90 0.53 19.05 3.00
CA ILE A 90 0.07 18.62 4.33
C ILE A 90 1.26 18.29 5.24
N ALA A 91 2.26 17.57 4.73
CA ALA A 91 3.44 17.18 5.50
C ALA A 91 4.25 18.37 6.04
N LYS A 92 4.22 19.55 5.38
CA LYS A 92 4.86 20.77 5.89
C LYS A 92 4.31 21.23 7.24
N PHE A 93 3.08 20.84 7.58
CA PHE A 93 2.44 21.19 8.86
C PHE A 93 2.70 20.16 9.98
N LEU A 94 3.45 19.09 9.69
CA LEU A 94 3.70 17.95 10.56
C LEU A 94 5.23 17.74 10.70
N PRO A 95 5.88 18.40 11.68
CA PRO A 95 7.33 18.32 11.83
C PRO A 95 7.79 16.89 12.10
N GLY A 96 8.79 16.44 11.33
CA GLY A 96 9.32 15.08 11.40
C GLY A 96 8.49 14.02 10.66
N ARG A 97 7.44 14.42 9.93
CA ARG A 97 6.66 13.53 9.04
C ARG A 97 6.91 13.91 7.58
N THR A 98 6.92 12.90 6.71
CA THR A 98 7.07 13.11 5.26
C THR A 98 5.72 12.96 4.56
N GLU A 99 5.63 13.43 3.31
CA GLU A 99 4.45 13.23 2.47
C GLU A 99 4.04 11.76 2.35
N ASN A 100 5.02 10.85 2.35
CA ASN A 100 4.77 9.42 2.25
C ASN A 100 4.14 8.88 3.54
N HIS A 101 4.57 9.37 4.71
CA HIS A 101 3.93 9.02 5.99
C HIS A 101 2.46 9.43 6.01
N VAL A 102 2.15 10.68 5.61
CA VAL A 102 0.78 11.21 5.60
C VAL A 102 -0.09 10.43 4.61
N LYS A 103 0.40 10.25 3.38
CA LYS A 103 -0.27 9.46 2.35
C LYS A 103 -0.56 8.04 2.86
N ASN A 104 0.46 7.35 3.38
CA ASN A 104 0.33 5.99 3.88
C ASN A 104 -0.67 5.89 5.03
N PHE A 105 -0.65 6.84 5.96
CA PHE A 105 -1.63 6.91 7.05
C PHE A 105 -3.07 7.00 6.52
N MET A 106 -3.33 7.89 5.57
CA MET A 106 -4.67 8.04 5.00
C MET A 106 -5.13 6.79 4.27
N TYR A 107 -4.29 6.23 3.40
CA TYR A 107 -4.62 4.99 2.70
C TYR A 107 -4.83 3.80 3.64
N ALA A 108 -3.99 3.64 4.66
CA ALA A 108 -4.12 2.57 5.64
C ALA A 108 -5.40 2.73 6.47
N THR A 109 -5.72 3.95 6.90
CA THR A 109 -6.94 4.27 7.63
C THR A 109 -8.18 3.94 6.80
N ILE A 110 -8.21 4.39 5.55
CA ILE A 110 -9.33 4.13 4.64
C ILE A 110 -9.48 2.62 4.40
N ARG A 111 -8.41 1.91 4.03
CA ARG A 111 -8.49 0.45 3.76
C ARG A 111 -8.98 -0.32 4.97
N ARG A 112 -8.48 -0.01 6.16
CA ARG A 112 -8.95 -0.61 7.41
C ARG A 112 -10.46 -0.41 7.57
N ASN A 113 -10.94 0.82 7.38
CA ASN A 113 -12.33 1.17 7.60
C ASN A 113 -13.25 0.63 6.50
N VAL A 114 -12.79 0.54 5.24
CA VAL A 114 -13.48 -0.17 4.15
C VAL A 114 -13.69 -1.64 4.52
N ARG A 115 -12.62 -2.33 4.96
CA ARG A 115 -12.71 -3.74 5.37
C ARG A 115 -13.67 -3.94 6.53
N LYS A 116 -13.64 -3.06 7.53
CA LYS A 116 -14.56 -3.10 8.68
C LYS A 116 -16.01 -2.88 8.25
N PHE A 117 -16.27 -1.89 7.39
CA PHE A 117 -17.62 -1.56 6.92
C PHE A 117 -18.20 -2.64 6.01
N ASN A 118 -17.40 -3.18 5.08
CA ASN A 118 -17.87 -4.18 4.11
C ASN A 118 -18.09 -5.57 4.72
N ARG A 119 -17.70 -5.79 5.98
CA ARG A 119 -17.85 -7.08 6.65
C ARG A 119 -19.34 -7.40 6.83
N GLY A 120 -19.78 -8.49 6.22
CA GLY A 120 -21.18 -8.95 6.32
C GLY A 120 -22.20 -8.13 5.53
N LYS A 121 -21.76 -7.23 4.63
CA LYS A 121 -22.63 -6.45 3.74
C LYS A 121 -22.80 -7.15 2.38
N LEU A 122 -23.94 -6.92 1.72
CA LEU A 122 -24.16 -7.34 0.34
C LEU A 122 -23.26 -6.55 -0.62
N ASP A 123 -22.91 -7.13 -1.78
CA ASP A 123 -22.02 -6.46 -2.74
C ASP A 123 -22.55 -5.11 -3.24
N SER A 124 -23.88 -4.95 -3.30
CA SER A 124 -24.55 -3.69 -3.66
C SER A 124 -24.39 -2.59 -2.61
N GLU A 125 -24.03 -2.94 -1.38
CA GLU A 125 -23.89 -2.03 -0.23
C GLU A 125 -22.42 -1.80 0.14
N LYS A 126 -21.49 -2.57 -0.44
CA LYS A 126 -20.06 -2.46 -0.16
C LYS A 126 -19.48 -1.17 -0.73
N ILE A 127 -18.60 -0.54 0.06
CA ILE A 127 -17.80 0.58 -0.39
C ILE A 127 -16.59 0.04 -1.16
N VAL A 128 -16.43 0.50 -2.40
CA VAL A 128 -15.21 0.26 -3.19
C VAL A 128 -14.39 1.54 -3.23
N PHE A 129 -13.22 1.53 -2.62
CA PHE A 129 -12.32 2.68 -2.62
C PHE A 129 -11.44 2.68 -3.88
N LYS A 130 -11.84 3.44 -4.90
CA LYS A 130 -11.03 3.67 -6.11
C LYS A 130 -10.25 4.99 -6.06
N SER A 131 -10.83 6.03 -5.46
CA SER A 131 -10.24 7.36 -5.39
C SER A 131 -10.73 8.11 -4.15
N PHE A 132 -9.93 9.06 -3.67
CA PHE A 132 -10.30 9.99 -2.59
C PHE A 132 -11.44 10.93 -2.95
N SER A 133 -11.85 11.02 -4.23
CA SER A 133 -13.04 11.77 -4.63
C SER A 133 -14.29 11.33 -3.85
N ILE A 134 -14.38 10.05 -3.47
CA ILE A 134 -15.53 9.53 -2.72
C ILE A 134 -15.67 10.15 -1.33
N LEU A 135 -14.60 10.73 -0.78
CA LEU A 135 -14.63 11.43 0.50
C LEU A 135 -15.29 12.81 0.41
N SER A 136 -15.78 13.24 -0.75
CA SER A 136 -16.56 14.48 -0.85
C SER A 136 -17.96 14.31 -0.26
N ASN A 137 -18.45 13.07 -0.14
CA ASN A 137 -19.67 12.77 0.60
C ASN A 137 -19.34 12.62 2.10
N LEU A 138 -20.14 13.27 2.95
CA LEU A 138 -19.90 13.34 4.40
C LEU A 138 -20.07 11.98 5.09
N GLU A 139 -21.14 11.22 4.79
CA GLU A 139 -21.37 9.90 5.39
C GLU A 139 -20.21 8.94 5.09
N ILE A 140 -19.78 8.90 3.83
CA ILE A 140 -18.66 8.05 3.39
C ILE A 140 -17.37 8.51 4.09
N ARG A 141 -17.13 9.82 4.21
CA ARG A 141 -15.96 10.36 4.90
C ARG A 141 -15.95 9.95 6.36
N GLU A 142 -17.05 10.10 7.08
CA GLU A 142 -17.14 9.74 8.50
C GLU A 142 -16.82 8.27 8.73
N ILE A 143 -17.35 7.37 7.88
CA ILE A 143 -17.06 5.93 7.95
C ILE A 143 -15.57 5.67 7.63
N LEU A 144 -15.07 6.22 6.53
CA LEU A 144 -13.73 5.89 6.02
C LEU A 144 -12.60 6.55 6.81
N THR A 145 -12.86 7.63 7.54
CA THR A 145 -11.88 8.33 8.37
C THR A 145 -12.06 8.09 9.88
N ALA A 146 -12.99 7.21 10.26
CA ALA A 146 -13.24 6.81 11.65
C ALA A 146 -11.96 6.39 12.41
N GLU A 147 -11.87 6.80 13.68
CA GLU A 147 -10.76 6.49 14.58
C GLU A 147 -10.59 4.97 14.81
N LYS A 148 -9.37 4.53 15.15
CA LYS A 148 -9.07 3.10 15.40
C LYS A 148 -9.89 2.53 16.57
N SER A 149 -10.24 3.38 17.53
CA SER A 149 -11.01 3.07 18.74
C SER A 149 -12.45 2.64 18.48
N VAL A 150 -13.01 2.96 17.29
CA VAL A 150 -14.39 2.61 16.94
C VAL A 150 -14.55 1.10 16.84
N LYS A 151 -15.53 0.56 17.58
CA LYS A 151 -15.83 -0.87 17.66
C LYS A 151 -16.36 -1.40 16.32
N ASN A 152 -16.04 -2.64 16.00
CA ASN A 152 -16.52 -3.29 14.78
C ASN A 152 -18.05 -3.39 14.74
N SER A 153 -18.71 -3.55 15.89
CA SER A 153 -20.17 -3.57 16.00
C SER A 153 -20.82 -2.29 15.48
N THR A 154 -20.15 -1.14 15.63
CA THR A 154 -20.64 0.14 15.09
C THR A 154 -20.74 0.06 13.57
N PHE A 155 -19.69 -0.41 12.90
CA PHE A 155 -19.66 -0.53 11.43
C PHE A 155 -20.69 -1.52 10.87
N LEU A 156 -20.95 -2.63 11.58
CA LEU A 156 -21.95 -3.62 11.16
C LEU A 156 -23.37 -3.03 11.13
N ASN A 157 -23.67 -2.18 12.12
CA ASN A 157 -24.96 -1.55 12.28
C ASN A 157 -25.11 -0.24 11.47
N THR A 158 -24.02 0.30 10.92
CA THR A 158 -24.07 1.48 10.05
C THR A 158 -24.54 1.08 8.65
N PHE A 159 -25.44 1.88 8.07
CA PHE A 159 -25.86 1.77 6.68
C PHE A 159 -25.67 3.12 5.99
N LEU A 160 -25.31 3.09 4.71
CA LEU A 160 -25.24 4.29 3.89
C LEU A 160 -26.66 4.70 3.46
N SER A 161 -26.90 6.00 3.37
CA SER A 161 -28.13 6.51 2.77
C SER A 161 -28.22 6.16 1.28
N ARG A 162 -29.44 6.22 0.72
CA ARG A 162 -29.65 6.00 -0.73
C ARG A 162 -28.81 6.96 -1.56
N ASP A 163 -28.74 8.22 -1.14
CA ASP A 163 -27.97 9.28 -1.80
C ASP A 163 -26.47 8.98 -1.79
N ALA A 164 -25.94 8.48 -0.66
CA ALA A 164 -24.53 8.10 -0.56
C ALA A 164 -24.18 6.87 -1.43
N ILE A 165 -25.09 5.89 -1.52
CA ILE A 165 -24.93 4.74 -2.41
C ILE A 165 -24.94 5.16 -3.88
N GLU A 166 -25.86 6.05 -4.27
CA GLU A 166 -25.92 6.59 -5.64
C GLU A 166 -24.65 7.38 -5.97
N TYR A 167 -24.16 8.18 -5.02
CA TYR A 167 -22.90 8.89 -5.16
C TYR A 167 -21.71 7.96 -5.42
N LEU A 168 -21.61 6.83 -4.70
CA LEU A 168 -20.56 5.81 -4.93
C LEU A 168 -20.63 5.22 -6.33
N LYS A 169 -21.83 4.89 -6.81
CA LYS A 169 -22.03 4.33 -8.17
C LYS A 169 -21.55 5.32 -9.23
N ASN A 170 -21.93 6.59 -9.10
CA ASN A 170 -21.53 7.64 -10.02
C ASN A 170 -20.02 7.91 -9.98
N ALA A 171 -19.40 7.88 -8.79
CA ALA A 171 -17.96 8.05 -8.64
C ALA A 171 -17.17 6.89 -9.27
N ASN A 172 -17.67 5.66 -9.13
CA ASN A 172 -17.06 4.48 -9.74
C ASN A 172 -17.18 4.49 -11.27
N PHE A 173 -18.32 4.90 -11.81
CA PHE A 173 -18.54 5.02 -13.26
C PHE A 173 -17.59 6.04 -13.90
N ARG A 174 -17.47 7.24 -13.30
CA ARG A 174 -16.52 8.27 -13.76
C ARG A 174 -15.07 7.82 -13.76
N SER A 175 -14.69 6.86 -12.91
CA SER A 175 -13.33 6.31 -12.88
C SER A 175 -13.06 5.31 -14.00
N GLU A 176 -14.09 4.63 -14.50
CA GLU A 176 -13.98 3.65 -15.60
C GLU A 176 -13.92 4.32 -16.97
N GLU A 177 -14.62 5.45 -17.15
CA GLU A 177 -14.53 6.25 -18.38
C GLU A 177 -13.17 6.96 -18.54
N ASN A 178 -12.52 7.31 -17.42
CA ASN A 178 -11.22 7.97 -17.40
C ASN A 178 -10.04 6.99 -17.35
N ASN A 179 -10.12 5.85 -18.05
CA ASN A 179 -9.08 4.82 -18.10
C ASN A 179 -7.75 5.31 -18.75
N ASN A 180 -7.05 6.22 -18.07
CA ASN A 180 -5.61 6.14 -17.88
C ASN A 180 -5.40 5.24 -16.66
N MET A 181 -5.14 3.98 -16.96
CA MET A 181 -4.84 2.91 -16.02
C MET A 181 -3.74 3.31 -15.02
N LEU A 182 -4.13 3.81 -13.85
CA LEU A 182 -3.38 3.55 -12.63
C LEU A 182 -3.70 2.11 -12.27
N SER A 183 -2.95 1.18 -12.89
CA SER A 183 -2.91 -0.20 -12.46
C SER A 183 -2.58 -0.19 -10.98
N PHE A 184 -3.50 -0.71 -10.20
CA PHE A 184 -3.38 -0.93 -8.78
C PHE A 184 -2.22 -1.92 -8.58
N ASP A 185 -1.01 -1.40 -8.36
CA ASP A 185 0.11 -2.21 -7.89
C ASP A 185 -0.26 -2.72 -6.49
N HIS A 186 -0.80 -3.93 -6.52
CA HIS A 186 -1.07 -4.79 -5.40
C HIS A 186 0.29 -5.31 -4.89
N GLU A 187 0.98 -4.53 -4.05
CA GLU A 187 2.07 -5.03 -3.20
C GLU A 187 2.48 -3.97 -2.17
N LEU A 188 1.63 -3.78 -1.16
CA LEU A 188 2.06 -3.49 0.21
C LEU A 188 1.17 -4.32 1.12
N GLU A 189 1.48 -5.61 1.11
CA GLU A 189 1.06 -6.60 2.08
C GLU A 189 1.45 -6.12 3.47
N TYR A 190 0.45 -5.84 4.30
CA TYR A 190 0.62 -5.69 5.74
C TYR A 190 -0.65 -6.19 6.41
N ASP A 191 -0.88 -7.48 6.29
CA ASP A 191 -1.76 -8.24 7.16
C ASP A 191 -1.04 -9.53 7.54
N ASN A 192 -0.27 -9.51 8.64
CA ASN A 192 -0.38 -10.58 9.62
C ASN A 192 0.13 -10.11 11.00
N ILE A 193 -0.80 -9.99 11.95
CA ILE A 193 -0.87 -10.78 13.19
C ILE A 193 -2.24 -10.44 13.79
N LEU A 194 -3.20 -11.38 13.69
CA LEU A 194 -4.00 -11.82 14.84
C LEU A 194 -4.83 -13.06 14.47
N SER A 195 -4.21 -14.24 14.56
CA SER A 195 -4.87 -15.53 14.90
C SER A 195 -3.79 -16.61 14.86
N THR A 196 -3.24 -17.03 15.99
CA THR A 196 -3.78 -18.22 16.65
C THR A 196 -3.80 -18.11 18.18
N GLU A 197 -4.78 -18.78 18.75
CA GLU A 197 -5.35 -18.67 20.08
C GLU A 197 -4.36 -18.93 21.22
N ILE A 198 -4.21 -17.92 22.08
CA ILE A 198 -4.00 -18.16 23.51
C ILE A 198 -5.24 -17.57 24.20
N SER A 199 -5.83 -18.45 25.01
CA SER A 199 -6.87 -18.23 26.01
C SER A 199 -6.98 -16.79 26.49
N ASP A 200 -8.24 -16.38 26.68
CA ASP A 200 -8.64 -15.23 27.49
C ASP A 200 -7.66 -15.02 28.66
N ASP A 201 -7.02 -13.85 28.65
CA ASP A 201 -6.17 -13.24 29.69
C ASP A 201 -4.70 -12.98 29.26
N LEU A 202 -4.38 -11.68 29.12
CA LEU A 202 -3.05 -11.03 29.10
C LEU A 202 -2.26 -10.99 27.77
N ILE A 203 -2.29 -9.85 27.06
CA ILE A 203 -1.16 -9.40 26.23
C ILE A 203 -0.91 -7.90 26.43
N ASN A 204 0.17 -7.60 27.14
CA ASN A 204 0.95 -6.38 27.04
C ASN A 204 2.29 -6.75 26.37
N ASP A 205 2.64 -5.96 25.36
CA ASP A 205 3.98 -5.60 24.91
C ASP A 205 4.84 -6.49 23.96
N ALA A 206 5.45 -5.74 23.03
CA ALA A 206 6.73 -5.91 22.31
C ALA A 206 7.09 -7.19 21.52
N ASN A 207 7.61 -6.93 20.31
CA ASN A 207 8.43 -7.76 19.41
C ASN A 207 7.73 -8.61 18.32
N TYR A 208 7.79 -8.04 17.12
CA TYR A 208 7.49 -8.64 15.82
C TYR A 208 8.70 -9.49 15.35
N LYS A 209 8.54 -10.80 15.11
CA LYS A 209 9.24 -11.56 14.05
C LYS A 209 8.79 -13.03 13.92
N THR A 210 8.46 -13.37 12.66
CA THR A 210 8.46 -14.66 11.94
C THR A 210 7.48 -15.77 12.36
N TYR A 211 6.52 -16.05 11.48
CA TYR A 211 5.81 -17.34 11.34
C TYR A 211 5.80 -17.81 9.86
N PRO A 212 5.62 -19.13 9.62
CA PRO A 212 5.86 -19.83 8.36
C PRO A 212 4.59 -20.09 7.52
N GLU A 213 4.84 -20.59 6.32
CA GLU A 213 3.94 -20.90 5.19
C GLU A 213 2.93 -22.05 5.46
N ASN A 214 1.73 -21.90 4.89
CA ASN A 214 0.85 -22.90 4.25
C ASN A 214 -0.63 -22.71 4.60
N PHE A 215 -1.48 -22.52 3.58
CA PHE A 215 -2.55 -23.46 3.19
C PHE A 215 -3.42 -22.88 2.05
N ASP A 216 -3.15 -23.39 0.85
CA ASP A 216 -4.03 -24.04 -0.13
C ASP A 216 -5.35 -23.39 -0.59
N ASP A 217 -5.35 -23.05 -1.88
CA ASP A 217 -6.12 -23.72 -2.95
C ASP A 217 -7.38 -24.50 -2.54
N ASP A 218 -8.54 -23.92 -2.82
CA ASP A 218 -9.74 -24.67 -3.22
C ASP A 218 -10.74 -23.73 -3.94
N ILE A 219 -10.91 -23.94 -5.24
CA ILE A 219 -12.15 -23.88 -6.03
C ILE A 219 -11.76 -24.06 -7.51
N PHE A 220 -11.94 -25.26 -8.04
CA PHE A 220 -12.82 -25.53 -9.19
C PHE A 220 -12.88 -27.05 -9.44
N ALA A 221 -14.03 -27.63 -9.11
CA ALA A 221 -14.45 -28.93 -9.62
C ALA A 221 -15.17 -28.76 -10.97
N VAL A 222 -15.17 -29.85 -11.75
CA VAL A 222 -15.88 -30.12 -13.01
C VAL A 222 -15.08 -29.88 -14.30
N ALA A 223 -14.28 -30.88 -14.69
CA ALA A 223 -14.39 -31.56 -15.98
C ALA A 223 -13.50 -32.82 -15.95
N SER A 224 -14.11 -33.99 -15.85
CA SER A 224 -13.46 -35.30 -16.03
C SER A 224 -13.63 -35.73 -17.50
N GLU A 225 -12.70 -36.57 -17.94
CA GLU A 225 -12.64 -37.28 -19.24
C GLU A 225 -12.06 -36.45 -20.39
N TYR A 226 -10.74 -36.56 -20.60
CA TYR A 226 -10.14 -37.14 -21.81
C TYR A 226 -8.65 -37.38 -21.52
N SER A 227 -8.30 -38.66 -21.42
CA SER A 227 -6.92 -39.15 -21.43
C SER A 227 -6.46 -39.16 -22.88
N GLU A 228 -5.40 -38.42 -23.23
CA GLU A 228 -4.43 -38.79 -24.27
C GLU A 228 -3.23 -37.83 -24.24
N GLY A 229 -2.03 -38.41 -24.35
CA GLY A 229 -0.75 -37.76 -24.01
C GLY A 229 -0.33 -36.63 -24.96
N PHE A 230 0.36 -35.63 -24.39
CA PHE A 230 1.03 -34.59 -25.16
C PHE A 230 2.38 -35.10 -25.71
N PRO A 231 2.68 -34.89 -27.00
CA PRO A 231 3.95 -35.28 -27.61
C PRO A 231 5.09 -34.28 -27.29
N GLU A 232 6.32 -34.80 -27.26
CA GLU A 232 7.56 -34.06 -27.06
C GLU A 232 7.79 -32.97 -28.12
N TYR A 233 8.30 -31.82 -27.67
CA TYR A 233 8.62 -30.65 -28.48
C TYR A 233 9.99 -30.81 -29.17
N THR A 234 10.00 -30.83 -30.50
CA THR A 234 11.20 -30.70 -31.34
C THR A 234 11.40 -29.22 -31.75
N PRO A 235 12.60 -28.63 -31.59
CA PRO A 235 12.82 -27.23 -31.94
C PRO A 235 12.92 -27.03 -33.46
N MET A 236 12.17 -26.05 -33.97
CA MET A 236 12.19 -25.64 -35.38
C MET A 236 13.39 -24.73 -35.66
N ILE A 237 14.24 -25.16 -36.60
CA ILE A 237 15.38 -24.42 -37.14
C ILE A 237 14.94 -23.73 -38.44
N ASP A 238 15.36 -22.47 -38.57
CA ASP A 238 15.50 -21.62 -39.77
C ASP A 238 14.35 -21.53 -40.79
N PHE A 239 13.74 -20.34 -40.86
CA PHE A 239 13.05 -19.86 -42.06
C PHE A 239 13.84 -18.70 -42.67
N GLU A 240 14.55 -18.99 -43.76
CA GLU A 240 14.99 -18.01 -44.75
C GLU A 240 13.77 -17.37 -45.43
N PHE A 241 13.82 -16.06 -45.65
CA PHE A 241 12.93 -15.38 -46.61
C PHE A 241 13.79 -14.82 -47.74
N HIS A 242 13.44 -15.22 -48.97
CA HIS A 242 13.87 -14.64 -50.24
C HIS A 242 13.52 -13.16 -50.35
#